data_AF-A0A2J8AJE8-F1
#
_entry.id   AF-A0A2J8AJE8-F1
#
_cell.length_a   1.000
_cell.length_b   1.000
_cell.length_c   1.000
_cell.angle_alpha   90.00
_cell.angle_beta   90.00
_cell.angle_gamma   90.00
#
_symmetry.space_group_name_H-M   'P 1'
#
loop_
_entity.id
_entity.type
_entity.pdbx_description
1 polymer ?
#
loop_
_entity_poly.entity_id
_entity_poly.type
_entity_poly.pdbx_seq_one_letter_code
_entity_poly.pdbx_strand_id
1 'polypeptide(L)'
;MSFSVNLALLPAKLRRVLIVGAGVAGLQTAVALLKLGLEVLVLEAEDDVGGVWVRNYSGFGLQIPWRMYQFPEFLWPQELLPTDEYPSGAQVRAYIRAYAAHFDLLRHVRLHCKLLRLRWSPVSSSWEALYCDTAAKKCFKTFADYTVICSGLFSNAYVPDYKGTQAFAGLQLHAKDFTDLAMARGKRVLVVGSGKTAMDCLNSLCAGRTAASITMLFRQGHWPLPRSVLGLPIHRMMFNRAAVGMLPPYYTAGRLERAAGVAARPLKRLFWKGLECVIARTFRITSDVRPTVPLPADLFFGGQILDDTLDELTGCEVLKTIKGEVNRFVRNGVILQDGSFLGVDLILYCTGYSKSYDYLEPGMRQRLELQKDGLYLYRSVLPHAVPHLAFVGSEVSTYNNILTSGLQALWLAGVLAGRVALPPPHAMAADVRMQRHWRRKVMPPQRSRGSVLMQYMMQYHDQLLHDMRCDPRRKGFNPLAECFGAYTAADYSSLLAEGTGAGAAGGGQAAAGGRRGDG
;
A
#
# COMPACT_ATOMS: atom_id res chain seq x y z
N MET A 1 18.37 26.72 17.32
CA MET A 1 18.17 26.30 18.73
C MET A 1 17.59 24.90 18.72
N SER A 2 18.30 23.94 19.33
CA SER A 2 17.89 22.54 19.43
C SER A 2 16.62 22.44 20.28
N PHE A 3 15.54 21.89 19.73
CA PHE A 3 14.28 21.73 20.45
C PHE A 3 14.31 20.41 21.24
N SER A 4 14.34 20.53 22.56
CA SER A 4 14.08 19.42 23.48
C SER A 4 12.62 18.98 23.38
N VAL A 5 12.41 17.68 23.22
CA VAL A 5 11.10 17.02 23.27
C VAL A 5 10.49 17.26 24.65
N ASN A 6 9.32 17.91 24.71
CA ASN A 6 8.61 18.09 25.97
C ASN A 6 7.89 16.78 26.35
N LEU A 7 8.56 15.93 27.11
CA LEU A 7 8.04 14.68 27.69
C LEU A 7 6.74 14.88 28.49
N ALA A 8 6.42 16.13 28.91
CA ALA A 8 5.20 16.45 29.67
C ALA A 8 3.89 16.27 28.88
N LEU A 9 3.95 16.12 27.55
CA LEU A 9 2.76 15.94 26.71
C LEU A 9 2.37 14.46 26.47
N LEU A 10 3.25 13.52 26.81
CA LEU A 10 2.93 12.09 26.73
C LEU A 10 2.03 11.69 27.90
N PRO A 11 1.07 10.76 27.71
CA PRO A 11 0.37 10.14 28.83
C PRO A 11 1.41 9.59 29.83
N ALA A 12 1.24 9.87 31.12
CA ALA A 12 2.25 9.55 32.15
C ALA A 12 2.74 8.08 32.20
N LYS A 13 2.02 7.16 31.53
CA LYS A 13 2.33 5.72 31.44
C LYS A 13 2.86 5.26 30.07
N LEU A 14 2.87 6.09 29.02
CA LEU A 14 3.29 5.67 27.69
C LEU A 14 4.82 5.78 27.57
N ARG A 15 5.54 4.67 27.68
CA ARG A 15 7.00 4.62 27.50
C ARG A 15 7.43 3.62 26.45
N ARG A 16 6.89 2.40 26.49
CA ARG A 16 7.31 1.29 25.62
C ARG A 16 6.29 1.05 24.52
N VAL A 17 6.76 1.05 23.28
CA VAL A 17 5.95 0.76 22.10
C VAL A 17 6.50 -0.45 21.37
N LEU A 18 5.61 -1.41 21.11
CA LEU A 18 5.88 -2.54 20.25
C LEU A 18 5.43 -2.23 18.83
N ILE A 19 6.31 -2.38 17.85
CA ILE A 19 5.99 -2.30 16.43
C ILE A 19 6.10 -3.71 15.82
N VAL A 20 5.13 -4.09 15.00
CA VAL A 20 5.09 -5.42 14.36
C VAL A 20 5.27 -5.27 12.85
N GLY A 21 6.46 -5.62 12.36
CA GLY A 21 6.91 -5.47 10.97
C GLY A 21 7.90 -4.31 10.81
N ALA A 22 9.02 -4.56 10.15
CA ALA A 22 10.07 -3.61 9.77
C ALA A 22 10.10 -3.36 8.25
N GLY A 23 8.93 -3.40 7.60
CA GLY A 23 8.75 -2.82 6.27
C GLY A 23 8.75 -1.29 6.29
N VAL A 24 8.51 -0.65 5.14
CA VAL A 24 8.55 0.83 5.00
C VAL A 24 7.72 1.56 6.07
N ALA A 25 6.52 1.05 6.38
CA ALA A 25 5.65 1.63 7.40
C ALA A 25 6.18 1.48 8.83
N GLY A 26 6.76 0.32 9.15
CA GLY A 26 7.33 0.02 10.46
C GLY A 26 8.54 0.89 10.77
N LEU A 27 9.43 1.06 9.78
CA LEU A 27 10.62 1.90 9.90
C LEU A 27 10.25 3.37 10.11
N GLN A 28 9.33 3.92 9.32
CA GLN A 28 8.85 5.30 9.49
C GLN A 28 8.14 5.50 10.84
N THR A 29 7.38 4.51 11.29
CA THR A 29 6.75 4.53 12.62
C THR A 29 7.82 4.54 13.72
N ALA A 30 8.85 3.71 13.61
CA ALA A 30 9.94 3.68 14.57
C ALA A 30 10.64 5.04 14.68
N VAL A 31 10.99 5.67 13.55
CA VAL A 31 11.57 7.02 13.52
C VAL A 31 10.66 8.03 14.22
N ALA A 32 9.38 8.05 13.86
CA ALA A 32 8.42 9.01 14.41
C ALA A 32 8.26 8.87 15.94
N LEU A 33 8.26 7.64 16.47
CA LEU A 33 8.11 7.38 17.90
C LEU A 33 9.42 7.57 18.68
N LEU A 34 10.57 7.23 18.10
CA LEU A 34 11.88 7.52 18.69
C LEU A 34 12.12 9.04 18.81
N LYS A 35 11.66 9.84 17.83
CA LYS A 35 11.66 11.31 17.92
C LYS A 35 10.82 11.86 19.09
N LEU A 36 9.88 11.09 19.63
CA LEU A 36 9.13 11.43 20.85
C LEU A 36 9.84 10.99 22.14
N GLY A 37 10.98 10.32 22.05
CA GLY A 37 11.69 9.75 23.20
C GLY A 37 11.07 8.46 23.74
N LEU A 38 10.25 7.76 22.95
CA LEU A 38 9.66 6.48 23.35
C LEU A 38 10.65 5.32 23.17
N GLU A 39 10.57 4.31 24.04
CA GLU A 39 11.30 3.07 23.91
C GLU A 39 10.61 2.17 22.86
N VAL A 40 11.25 2.01 21.71
CA VAL A 40 10.69 1.23 20.59
C VAL A 40 11.37 -0.13 20.47
N LEU A 41 10.54 -1.18 20.38
CA LEU A 41 10.94 -2.51 19.95
C LEU A 41 10.17 -2.87 18.67
N VAL A 42 10.89 -3.20 17.61
CA VAL A 42 10.32 -3.69 16.35
C VAL A 42 10.55 -5.20 16.23
N LEU A 43 9.49 -5.96 15.98
CA LEU A 43 9.60 -7.39 15.64
C LEU A 43 9.42 -7.57 14.14
N GLU A 44 10.41 -8.16 13.47
CA GLU A 44 10.38 -8.48 12.04
C GLU A 44 10.51 -9.99 11.87
N ALA A 45 9.59 -10.58 11.09
CA ALA A 45 9.54 -12.03 10.90
C ALA A 45 10.60 -12.52 9.92
N GLU A 46 10.99 -11.69 8.95
CA GLU A 46 12.03 -12.00 7.96
C GLU A 46 13.45 -11.79 8.53
N ASP A 47 14.44 -12.17 7.73
CA ASP A 47 15.87 -12.08 8.04
C ASP A 47 16.47 -10.69 7.74
N ASP A 48 15.65 -9.74 7.32
CA ASP A 48 16.06 -8.39 6.95
C ASP A 48 14.90 -7.39 7.02
N VAL A 49 15.22 -6.10 7.00
CA VAL A 49 14.24 -5.01 6.91
C VAL A 49 13.76 -4.80 5.47
N GLY A 50 12.55 -4.24 5.31
CA GLY A 50 11.99 -3.90 4.01
C GLY A 50 10.70 -4.64 3.64
N GLY A 51 10.29 -5.63 4.43
CA GLY A 51 9.02 -6.33 4.27
C GLY A 51 8.91 -6.99 2.89
N VAL A 52 7.90 -6.62 2.09
CA VAL A 52 7.65 -7.18 0.75
C VAL A 52 8.82 -7.02 -0.24
N TRP A 53 9.82 -6.20 0.10
CA TRP A 53 11.02 -5.98 -0.71
C TRP A 53 12.17 -6.93 -0.37
N VAL A 54 12.09 -7.69 0.73
CA VAL A 54 13.12 -8.66 1.11
C VAL A 54 13.18 -9.80 0.10
N ARG A 55 12.02 -10.44 -0.15
CA ARG A 55 11.86 -11.55 -1.09
C ARG A 55 10.45 -11.52 -1.71
N ASN A 56 10.37 -11.70 -3.02
CA ASN A 56 9.12 -11.78 -3.76
C ASN A 56 9.32 -12.54 -5.09
N TYR A 57 8.27 -12.61 -5.91
CA TYR A 57 8.31 -13.26 -7.23
C TYR A 57 9.47 -12.76 -8.10
N SER A 58 10.01 -13.62 -8.95
CA SER A 58 11.11 -13.29 -9.88
C SER A 58 10.78 -12.05 -10.71
N GLY A 59 11.73 -11.11 -10.80
CA GLY A 59 11.59 -9.89 -11.59
C GLY A 59 10.75 -8.79 -10.95
N PHE A 60 10.36 -8.90 -9.68
CA PHE A 60 9.60 -7.85 -9.00
C PHE A 60 10.36 -6.52 -8.91
N GLY A 61 9.63 -5.41 -9.01
CA GLY A 61 10.16 -4.04 -9.01
C GLY A 61 9.07 -3.00 -8.80
N LEU A 62 9.46 -1.72 -8.83
CA LEU A 62 8.49 -0.62 -8.71
C LEU A 62 7.59 -0.54 -9.93
N GLN A 63 6.33 -0.17 -9.67
CA GLN A 63 5.31 0.04 -10.69
C GLN A 63 5.01 1.52 -10.92
N ILE A 64 5.57 2.37 -10.07
CA ILE A 64 5.51 3.82 -10.17
C ILE A 64 6.94 4.33 -10.32
N PRO A 65 7.14 5.51 -10.94
CA PRO A 65 8.45 6.12 -11.00
C PRO A 65 9.07 6.20 -9.60
N TRP A 66 10.37 5.90 -9.48
CA TRP A 66 11.05 5.90 -8.17
C TRP A 66 10.89 7.22 -7.41
N ARG A 67 10.72 8.35 -8.13
CA ARG A 67 10.46 9.66 -7.52
C ARG A 67 9.18 9.72 -6.68
N MET A 68 8.23 8.83 -6.96
CA MET A 68 6.98 8.66 -6.21
C MET A 68 7.11 7.64 -5.08
N TYR A 69 8.20 6.88 -5.01
CA TYR A 69 8.48 5.88 -3.99
C TYR A 69 9.76 6.23 -3.21
N GLN A 70 9.67 7.25 -2.36
CA GLN A 70 10.77 7.72 -1.53
C GLN A 70 10.26 8.04 -0.11
N PHE A 71 11.09 7.84 0.90
CA PHE A 71 10.87 8.38 2.23
C PHE A 71 11.01 9.91 2.15
N PRO A 72 9.97 10.69 2.50
CA PRO A 72 10.03 12.16 2.40
C PRO A 72 11.20 12.78 3.19
N GLU A 73 11.52 12.22 4.35
CA GLU A 73 12.61 12.66 5.24
C GLU A 73 13.99 12.13 4.85
N PHE A 74 14.09 11.27 3.84
CA PHE A 74 15.34 10.70 3.34
C PHE A 74 15.14 10.27 1.89
N LEU A 75 15.26 11.23 0.96
CA LEU A 75 15.17 10.97 -0.48
C LEU A 75 16.26 9.98 -0.92
N TRP A 76 16.13 9.41 -2.13
CA TRP A 76 17.15 8.50 -2.65
C TRP A 76 18.52 9.19 -2.65
N PRO A 77 19.52 8.62 -1.95
CA PRO A 77 20.84 9.23 -1.90
C PRO A 77 21.53 9.05 -3.27
N GLN A 78 22.46 9.96 -3.57
CA GLN A 78 23.05 10.09 -4.91
C GLN A 78 23.68 8.77 -5.40
N GLU A 79 24.31 8.04 -4.50
CA GLU A 79 24.97 6.75 -4.74
C GLU A 79 24.01 5.57 -4.98
N LEU A 80 22.73 5.72 -4.64
CA LEU A 80 21.69 4.70 -4.86
C LEU A 80 20.67 5.10 -5.94
N LEU A 81 20.84 6.25 -6.61
CA LEU A 81 19.90 6.69 -7.62
C LEU A 81 19.69 5.61 -8.70
N PRO A 82 18.43 5.20 -8.95
CA PRO A 82 18.14 4.25 -10.01
C PRO A 82 18.54 4.79 -11.39
N THR A 83 19.12 3.93 -12.21
CA THR A 83 19.34 4.17 -13.65
C THR A 83 18.01 4.23 -14.40
N ASP A 84 17.10 3.31 -14.06
CA ASP A 84 15.78 3.18 -14.69
C ASP A 84 14.71 3.94 -13.89
N GLU A 85 13.67 4.40 -14.59
CA GLU A 85 12.54 5.07 -13.94
C GLU A 85 11.80 4.15 -12.95
N TYR A 86 11.82 2.83 -13.22
CA TYR A 86 11.14 1.77 -12.45
C TYR A 86 12.17 0.76 -11.91
N PRO A 87 12.83 1.03 -10.77
CA PRO A 87 13.90 0.18 -10.25
C PRO A 87 13.42 -1.22 -9.85
N SER A 88 14.37 -2.16 -9.88
CA SER A 88 14.21 -3.52 -9.39
C SER A 88 13.98 -3.57 -7.88
N GLY A 89 13.40 -4.68 -7.40
CA GLY A 89 13.23 -4.92 -5.97
C GLY A 89 14.54 -4.88 -5.17
N ALA A 90 15.67 -5.29 -5.79
CA ALA A 90 16.98 -5.23 -5.16
C ALA A 90 17.45 -3.80 -4.89
N GLN A 91 17.25 -2.88 -5.85
CA GLN A 91 17.57 -1.45 -5.69
C GLN A 91 16.68 -0.82 -4.60
N VAL A 92 15.39 -1.14 -4.58
CA VAL A 92 14.46 -0.66 -3.55
C VAL A 92 14.87 -1.17 -2.16
N ARG A 93 15.26 -2.44 -2.04
CA ARG A 93 15.75 -3.02 -0.78
C ARG A 93 17.03 -2.33 -0.31
N ALA A 94 17.98 -2.05 -1.20
CA ALA A 94 19.20 -1.31 -0.86
C ALA A 94 18.87 0.09 -0.30
N TYR A 95 17.93 0.80 -0.93
CA TYR A 95 17.45 2.09 -0.44
C TYR A 95 16.76 2.00 0.94
N ILE A 96 15.93 0.99 1.18
CA ILE A 96 15.29 0.79 2.49
C ILE A 96 16.32 0.48 3.57
N ARG A 97 17.34 -0.33 3.27
CA ARG A 97 18.46 -0.57 4.21
C ARG A 97 19.24 0.71 4.50
N ALA A 98 19.48 1.55 3.49
CA ALA A 98 20.13 2.85 3.68
C ALA A 98 19.31 3.77 4.59
N TYR A 99 17.98 3.80 4.43
CA TYR A 99 17.08 4.51 5.36
C TYR A 99 17.21 3.98 6.79
N ALA A 100 17.17 2.66 6.97
CA ALA A 100 17.29 2.04 8.30
C ALA A 100 18.64 2.33 8.95
N ALA A 101 19.72 2.37 8.18
CA ALA A 101 21.06 2.73 8.65
C ALA A 101 21.17 4.22 8.99
N HIS A 102 20.63 5.10 8.14
CA HIS A 102 20.66 6.56 8.33
C HIS A 102 20.03 6.98 9.67
N PHE A 103 18.91 6.36 10.04
CA PHE A 103 18.23 6.58 11.31
C PHE A 103 18.61 5.58 12.41
N ASP A 104 19.64 4.76 12.19
CA ASP A 104 20.19 3.85 13.19
C ASP A 104 19.13 2.91 13.83
N LEU A 105 18.19 2.45 13.00
CA LEU A 105 17.01 1.71 13.44
C LEU A 105 17.31 0.25 13.77
N LEU A 106 18.37 -0.34 13.22
CA LEU A 106 18.63 -1.77 13.34
C LEU A 106 18.80 -2.23 14.80
N ARG A 107 19.31 -1.37 15.70
CA ARG A 107 19.40 -1.67 17.13
C ARG A 107 18.04 -1.84 17.82
N HIS A 108 16.96 -1.34 17.21
CA HIS A 108 15.59 -1.44 17.69
C HIS A 108 14.81 -2.59 17.05
N VAL A 109 15.39 -3.26 16.06
CA VAL A 109 14.74 -4.33 15.30
C VAL A 109 15.25 -5.69 15.75
N ARG A 110 14.33 -6.60 16.07
CA ARG A 110 14.61 -8.03 16.21
C ARG A 110 14.13 -8.75 14.96
N LEU A 111 15.09 -9.17 14.13
CA LEU A 111 14.87 -9.99 12.94
C LEU A 111 14.52 -11.43 13.35
N HIS A 112 13.98 -12.20 12.40
CA HIS A 112 13.49 -13.57 12.60
C HIS A 112 12.41 -13.71 13.69
N CYS A 113 11.88 -12.62 14.23
CA CYS A 113 10.94 -12.60 15.34
C CYS A 113 9.51 -12.40 14.86
N LYS A 114 8.76 -13.49 14.77
CA LYS A 114 7.34 -13.49 14.37
C LYS A 114 6.43 -13.34 15.59
N LEU A 115 5.58 -12.32 15.58
CA LEU A 115 4.50 -12.19 16.56
C LEU A 115 3.52 -13.36 16.43
N LEU A 116 3.20 -14.00 17.55
CA LEU A 116 2.23 -15.09 17.63
C LEU A 116 0.94 -14.68 18.33
N ARG A 117 1.02 -13.90 19.41
CA ARG A 117 -0.15 -13.50 20.20
C ARG A 117 0.03 -12.15 20.89
N LEU A 118 -1.06 -11.39 20.99
CA LEU A 118 -1.24 -10.16 21.74
C LEU A 118 -2.40 -10.33 22.70
N ARG A 119 -2.14 -10.12 24.00
CA ARG A 119 -3.13 -10.14 25.07
C ARG A 119 -3.16 -8.80 25.77
N TRP A 120 -4.35 -8.22 25.88
CA TRP A 120 -4.55 -6.96 26.61
C TRP A 120 -4.73 -7.24 28.10
N SER A 121 -4.00 -6.52 28.94
CA SER A 121 -4.19 -6.53 30.39
C SER A 121 -4.88 -5.24 30.83
N PRO A 122 -6.14 -5.29 31.31
CA PRO A 122 -6.84 -4.10 31.79
C PRO A 122 -6.27 -3.57 33.11
N VAL A 123 -5.59 -4.42 33.90
CA VAL A 123 -5.00 -4.04 35.19
C VAL A 123 -3.77 -3.16 35.00
N SER A 124 -2.89 -3.56 34.07
CA SER A 124 -1.66 -2.82 33.76
C SER A 124 -1.82 -1.82 32.62
N SER A 125 -2.97 -1.81 31.93
CA SER A 125 -3.23 -1.03 30.71
C SER A 125 -2.14 -1.22 29.65
N SER A 126 -1.72 -2.48 29.44
CA SER A 126 -0.61 -2.84 28.57
C SER A 126 -0.89 -4.10 27.76
N TRP A 127 -0.15 -4.28 26.68
CA TRP A 127 -0.14 -5.48 25.85
C TRP A 127 0.97 -6.44 26.29
N GLU A 128 0.62 -7.72 26.48
CA GLU A 128 1.58 -8.83 26.50
C GLU A 128 1.69 -9.41 25.09
N ALA A 129 2.89 -9.40 24.54
CA ALA A 129 3.20 -9.98 23.24
C ALA A 129 4.00 -11.26 23.38
N LEU A 130 3.49 -12.35 22.83
CA LEU A 130 4.22 -13.62 22.64
C LEU A 130 4.72 -13.64 21.20
N TYR A 131 6.03 -13.79 21.02
CA TYR A 131 6.65 -13.91 19.71
C TYR A 131 7.68 -15.04 19.68
N CYS A 132 7.98 -15.55 18.50
CA CYS A 132 8.95 -16.62 18.28
C CYS A 132 10.11 -16.12 17.42
N ASP A 133 11.32 -16.29 17.92
CA ASP A 133 12.53 -16.25 17.11
C ASP A 133 12.59 -17.54 16.30
N THR A 134 12.36 -17.43 15.00
CA THR A 134 12.27 -18.56 14.07
C THR A 134 13.65 -19.14 13.74
N ALA A 135 14.73 -18.37 13.87
CA ALA A 135 16.09 -18.85 13.70
C ALA A 135 16.52 -19.68 14.92
N ALA A 136 16.27 -19.16 16.13
CA ALA A 136 16.59 -19.86 17.38
C ALA A 136 15.54 -20.92 17.78
N LYS A 137 14.37 -20.93 17.13
CA LYS A 137 13.18 -21.74 17.47
C LYS A 137 12.75 -21.58 18.94
N LYS A 138 12.81 -20.34 19.45
CA LYS A 138 12.48 -20.02 20.86
C LYS A 138 11.39 -18.96 20.94
N CYS A 139 10.46 -19.15 21.86
CA CYS A 139 9.39 -18.20 22.15
C CYS A 139 9.74 -17.30 23.33
N PHE A 140 9.38 -16.03 23.21
CA PHE A 140 9.65 -14.99 24.20
C PHE A 140 8.38 -14.19 24.48
N LYS A 141 8.36 -13.55 25.66
CA LYS A 141 7.31 -12.60 26.02
C LYS A 141 7.91 -11.21 26.19
N THR A 142 7.16 -10.19 25.77
CA THR A 142 7.47 -8.79 26.05
C THR A 142 6.19 -8.03 26.38
N PHE A 143 6.33 -6.89 27.02
CA PHE A 143 5.22 -6.03 27.41
C PHE A 143 5.40 -4.65 26.81
N ALA A 144 4.32 -4.08 26.29
CA ALA A 144 4.32 -2.74 25.72
C ALA A 144 3.08 -1.97 26.15
N ASP A 145 3.24 -0.68 26.39
CA ASP A 145 2.14 0.20 26.80
C ASP A 145 1.24 0.52 25.59
N TYR A 146 1.81 0.44 24.38
CA TYR A 146 1.12 0.61 23.10
C TYR A 146 1.69 -0.35 22.04
N THR A 147 0.84 -0.81 21.11
CA THR A 147 1.27 -1.65 19.99
C THR A 147 0.87 -1.03 18.65
N VAL A 148 1.78 -1.04 17.67
CA VAL A 148 1.51 -0.59 16.29
C VAL A 148 1.75 -1.75 15.32
N ILE A 149 0.70 -2.11 14.58
CA ILE A 149 0.74 -3.17 13.57
C ILE A 149 1.14 -2.57 12.23
N CYS A 150 2.32 -2.95 11.74
CA CYS A 150 2.93 -2.51 10.49
C CYS A 150 3.19 -3.67 9.51
N SER A 151 2.35 -4.72 9.58
CA SER A 151 2.56 -5.98 8.87
C SER A 151 2.26 -5.96 7.36
N GLY A 152 1.79 -4.82 6.82
CA GLY A 152 1.51 -4.61 5.39
C GLY A 152 0.38 -5.48 4.81
N LEU A 153 -0.14 -5.17 3.63
CA LEU A 153 -1.31 -5.86 3.05
C LEU A 153 -1.01 -7.19 2.34
N PHE A 154 0.25 -7.44 2.00
CA PHE A 154 0.63 -8.42 0.96
C PHE A 154 1.56 -9.53 1.46
N SER A 155 1.34 -10.01 2.69
CA SER A 155 2.24 -10.98 3.34
C SER A 155 1.69 -12.42 3.35
N ASN A 156 0.41 -12.60 3.68
CA ASN A 156 -0.19 -13.94 3.69
C ASN A 156 -0.82 -14.26 2.33
N ALA A 157 -0.22 -15.21 1.60
CA ALA A 157 -0.73 -15.68 0.32
C ALA A 157 -2.20 -16.14 0.45
N TYR A 158 -3.03 -15.80 -0.52
CA TYR A 158 -4.35 -16.39 -0.64
C TYR A 158 -4.34 -17.41 -1.77
N VAL A 159 -4.45 -18.69 -1.42
CA VAL A 159 -4.64 -19.78 -2.39
C VAL A 159 -6.10 -20.24 -2.28
N PRO A 160 -6.90 -20.18 -3.36
CA PRO A 160 -8.27 -20.67 -3.32
C PRO A 160 -8.32 -22.17 -3.06
N ASP A 161 -9.32 -22.60 -2.29
CA ASP A 161 -9.58 -24.01 -2.08
C ASP A 161 -10.30 -24.58 -3.31
N TYR A 162 -9.62 -25.48 -4.03
CA TYR A 162 -10.16 -26.15 -5.20
C TYR A 162 -10.36 -27.64 -4.92
N LYS A 163 -11.41 -28.22 -5.48
CA LYS A 163 -11.68 -29.66 -5.34
C LYS A 163 -10.55 -30.47 -5.98
N GLY A 164 -10.05 -31.49 -5.29
CA GLY A 164 -9.06 -32.43 -5.83
C GLY A 164 -7.62 -31.93 -5.84
N THR A 165 -7.29 -30.82 -5.17
CA THR A 165 -5.92 -30.27 -5.08
C THR A 165 -4.88 -31.30 -4.65
N GLN A 166 -5.26 -32.21 -3.74
CA GLN A 166 -4.39 -33.31 -3.26
C GLN A 166 -4.09 -34.37 -4.32
N ALA A 167 -4.90 -34.45 -5.39
CA ALA A 167 -4.67 -35.41 -6.47
C ALA A 167 -3.63 -34.93 -7.48
N PHE A 168 -3.36 -33.62 -7.55
CA PHE A 168 -2.47 -33.02 -8.54
C PHE A 168 -1.01 -33.37 -8.23
N ALA A 169 -0.35 -34.03 -9.18
CA ALA A 169 1.04 -34.47 -9.04
C ALA A 169 2.07 -33.39 -9.39
N GLY A 170 1.63 -32.28 -9.98
CA GLY A 170 2.49 -31.15 -10.35
C GLY A 170 2.78 -30.22 -9.17
N LEU A 171 3.59 -29.19 -9.44
CA LEU A 171 3.97 -28.19 -8.45
C LEU A 171 2.89 -27.09 -8.32
N GLN A 172 2.54 -26.73 -7.10
CA GLN A 172 1.59 -25.67 -6.78
C GLN A 172 2.31 -24.58 -5.98
N LEU A 173 2.36 -23.35 -6.49
CA LEU A 173 3.02 -22.22 -5.85
C LEU A 173 2.11 -21.00 -5.84
N HIS A 174 2.13 -20.24 -4.75
CA HIS A 174 1.69 -18.85 -4.82
C HIS A 174 2.80 -18.00 -5.47
N ALA A 175 2.43 -16.94 -6.17
CA ALA A 175 3.37 -16.09 -6.88
C ALA A 175 4.55 -15.62 -6.02
N LYS A 176 4.29 -15.24 -4.76
CA LYS A 176 5.32 -14.81 -3.80
C LYS A 176 6.50 -15.79 -3.68
N ASP A 177 6.25 -17.09 -3.87
CA ASP A 177 7.23 -18.18 -3.70
C ASP A 177 7.88 -18.59 -5.04
N PHE A 178 7.45 -18.00 -6.17
CA PHE A 178 8.05 -18.19 -7.49
C PHE A 178 9.23 -17.24 -7.68
N THR A 179 10.33 -17.52 -6.99
CA THR A 179 11.50 -16.64 -6.92
C THR A 179 12.54 -16.89 -8.01
N ASP A 180 12.42 -17.96 -8.79
CA ASP A 180 13.37 -18.36 -9.83
C ASP A 180 12.65 -18.92 -11.06
N LEU A 181 13.00 -18.42 -12.25
CA LEU A 181 12.49 -18.89 -13.53
C LEU A 181 12.85 -20.36 -13.81
N ALA A 182 13.93 -20.88 -13.22
CA ALA A 182 14.30 -22.29 -13.35
C ALA A 182 13.19 -23.24 -12.86
N MET A 183 12.33 -22.80 -11.94
CA MET A 183 11.18 -23.58 -11.47
C MET A 183 10.17 -23.89 -12.59
N ALA A 184 10.12 -23.06 -13.63
CA ALA A 184 9.23 -23.23 -14.78
C ALA A 184 9.86 -23.99 -15.96
N ARG A 185 11.15 -24.34 -15.89
CA ARG A 185 11.90 -24.93 -17.01
C ARG A 185 11.24 -26.20 -17.55
N GLY A 186 10.88 -26.17 -18.83
CA GLY A 186 10.25 -27.29 -19.55
C GLY A 186 8.85 -27.66 -19.06
N LYS A 187 8.21 -26.85 -18.20
CA LYS A 187 6.90 -27.14 -17.62
C LYS A 187 5.77 -26.47 -18.40
N ARG A 188 4.58 -27.09 -18.37
CA ARG A 188 3.33 -26.43 -18.75
C ARG A 188 2.82 -25.64 -17.54
N VAL A 189 2.89 -24.32 -17.63
CA VAL A 189 2.61 -23.41 -16.52
C VAL A 189 1.20 -22.83 -16.65
N LEU A 190 0.40 -22.96 -15.60
CA LEU A 190 -0.89 -22.30 -15.44
C LEU A 190 -0.77 -21.14 -14.47
N VAL A 191 -0.93 -19.91 -14.95
CA VAL A 191 -1.00 -18.70 -14.13
C VAL A 191 -2.47 -18.40 -13.82
N VAL A 192 -2.86 -18.46 -12.55
CA VAL A 192 -4.23 -18.23 -12.10
C VAL A 192 -4.39 -16.79 -11.62
N GLY A 193 -5.19 -16.01 -12.34
CA GLY A 193 -5.41 -14.59 -12.09
C GLY A 193 -4.90 -13.71 -13.23
N SER A 194 -5.43 -12.48 -13.28
CA SER A 194 -5.09 -11.45 -14.27
C SER A 194 -4.64 -10.15 -13.59
N GLY A 195 -4.33 -10.18 -12.29
CA GLY A 195 -3.83 -9.02 -11.56
C GLY A 195 -2.40 -8.65 -11.95
N LYS A 196 -1.87 -7.55 -11.42
CA LYS A 196 -0.51 -7.10 -11.72
C LYS A 196 0.58 -8.16 -11.48
N THR A 197 0.49 -8.90 -10.38
CA THR A 197 1.41 -10.01 -10.10
C THR A 197 1.38 -11.08 -11.19
N ALA A 198 0.21 -11.37 -11.77
CA ALA A 198 0.09 -12.30 -12.89
C ALA A 198 0.83 -11.76 -14.11
N MET A 199 0.62 -10.49 -14.45
CA MET A 199 1.27 -9.85 -15.60
C MET A 199 2.80 -9.83 -15.45
N ASP A 200 3.33 -9.59 -14.27
CA ASP A 200 4.79 -9.63 -14.02
C ASP A 200 5.37 -11.04 -14.15
N CYS A 201 4.66 -12.04 -13.62
CA CYS A 201 5.08 -13.43 -13.75
C CYS A 201 5.04 -13.87 -15.21
N LEU A 202 3.98 -13.51 -15.96
CA LEU A 202 3.85 -13.80 -17.38
C LEU A 202 4.98 -13.13 -18.19
N ASN A 203 5.27 -11.85 -17.93
CA ASN A 203 6.35 -11.13 -18.59
C ASN A 203 7.70 -11.81 -18.34
N SER A 204 7.99 -12.18 -17.08
CA SER A 204 9.23 -12.87 -16.72
C SER A 204 9.35 -14.26 -17.34
N LEU A 205 8.24 -15.01 -17.41
CA LEU A 205 8.19 -16.33 -18.03
C LEU A 205 8.38 -16.27 -19.55
N CYS A 206 7.75 -15.30 -20.23
CA CYS A 206 7.88 -15.09 -21.67
C CYS A 206 9.30 -14.63 -22.03
N ALA A 207 9.81 -13.60 -21.37
CA ALA A 207 11.17 -13.11 -21.58
C ALA A 207 12.23 -14.19 -21.31
N GLY A 208 12.01 -15.02 -20.28
CA GLY A 208 12.92 -16.12 -19.95
C GLY A 208 12.89 -17.30 -20.92
N ARG A 209 11.81 -17.47 -21.70
CA ARG A 209 11.60 -18.61 -22.64
C ARG A 209 11.90 -19.98 -22.02
N THR A 210 11.62 -20.15 -20.74
CA THR A 210 11.97 -21.36 -19.98
C THR A 210 10.85 -22.39 -19.95
N ALA A 211 9.58 -21.95 -19.97
CA ALA A 211 8.41 -22.82 -19.92
C ALA A 211 8.13 -23.49 -21.27
N ALA A 212 7.58 -24.71 -21.25
CA ALA A 212 7.14 -25.39 -22.47
C ALA A 212 5.82 -24.79 -23.01
N SER A 213 4.93 -24.37 -22.12
CA SER A 213 3.72 -23.61 -22.45
C SER A 213 3.28 -22.77 -21.27
N ILE A 214 2.63 -21.63 -21.52
CA ILE A 214 2.11 -20.73 -20.50
C ILE A 214 0.62 -20.51 -20.75
N THR A 215 -0.21 -20.68 -19.75
CA THR A 215 -1.65 -20.38 -19.82
C THR A 215 -2.05 -19.42 -18.71
N MET A 216 -2.55 -18.23 -19.05
CA MET A 216 -3.20 -17.33 -18.10
C MET A 216 -4.69 -17.67 -18.01
N LEU A 217 -5.16 -18.06 -16.83
CA LEU A 217 -6.57 -18.31 -16.54
C LEU A 217 -7.15 -17.18 -15.69
N PHE A 218 -8.17 -16.50 -16.20
CA PHE A 218 -8.74 -15.32 -15.53
C PHE A 218 -10.26 -15.26 -15.61
N ARG A 219 -10.89 -14.65 -14.60
CA ARG A 219 -12.36 -14.46 -14.56
C ARG A 219 -12.79 -13.12 -15.15
N GLN A 220 -11.97 -12.10 -14.92
CA GLN A 220 -12.22 -10.72 -15.33
C GLN A 220 -10.93 -10.11 -15.87
N GLY A 221 -11.02 -9.41 -17.01
CA GLY A 221 -9.93 -8.59 -17.54
C GLY A 221 -9.85 -7.24 -16.82
N HIS A 222 -8.65 -6.67 -16.77
CA HIS A 222 -8.39 -5.34 -16.23
C HIS A 222 -7.97 -4.38 -17.34
N TRP A 223 -8.18 -3.08 -17.15
CA TRP A 223 -7.76 -2.08 -18.10
C TRP A 223 -6.24 -1.97 -18.09
N PRO A 224 -5.57 -2.19 -19.24
CA PRO A 224 -4.16 -1.92 -19.36
C PRO A 224 -3.96 -0.40 -19.33
N LEU A 225 -2.98 0.06 -18.57
CA LEU A 225 -2.61 1.47 -18.48
C LEU A 225 -1.30 1.68 -19.23
N PRO A 226 -1.23 2.69 -20.09
CA PRO A 226 0.06 3.10 -20.61
C PRO A 226 0.79 3.98 -19.58
N ARG A 227 2.12 4.03 -19.68
CA ARG A 227 2.98 4.97 -18.98
C ARG A 227 2.71 6.40 -19.42
N SER A 228 2.31 6.61 -20.68
CA SER A 228 1.92 7.93 -21.19
C SER A 228 0.68 7.89 -22.07
N VAL A 229 -0.11 8.96 -22.01
CA VAL A 229 -1.29 9.17 -22.86
C VAL A 229 -1.09 10.48 -23.60
N LEU A 230 -1.02 10.45 -24.93
CA LEU A 230 -0.79 11.64 -25.78
C LEU A 230 0.49 12.41 -25.38
N GLY A 231 1.56 11.68 -25.02
CA GLY A 231 2.85 12.27 -24.58
C GLY A 231 2.88 12.76 -23.13
N LEU A 232 1.76 12.71 -22.40
CA LEU A 232 1.71 13.06 -20.97
C LEU A 232 1.86 11.80 -20.11
N PRO A 233 2.82 11.75 -19.18
CA PRO A 233 2.94 10.62 -18.26
C PRO A 233 1.67 10.42 -17.43
N ILE A 234 1.18 9.19 -17.35
CA ILE A 234 -0.09 8.84 -16.70
C ILE A 234 -0.13 9.28 -15.24
N HIS A 235 1.02 9.17 -14.54
CA HIS A 235 1.15 9.58 -13.15
C HIS A 235 0.92 11.09 -12.97
N ARG A 236 1.35 11.93 -13.93
CA ARG A 236 1.08 13.38 -13.91
C ARG A 236 -0.38 13.68 -14.17
N MET A 237 -1.03 12.90 -15.03
CA MET A 237 -2.45 13.04 -15.32
C MET A 237 -3.34 12.60 -14.14
N MET A 238 -2.92 11.58 -13.39
CA MET A 238 -3.75 10.92 -12.37
C MET A 238 -3.45 11.32 -10.92
N PHE A 239 -2.22 11.73 -10.58
CA PHE A 239 -1.81 12.01 -9.20
C PHE A 239 -1.75 13.51 -8.89
N ASN A 240 -2.82 14.22 -9.24
CA ASN A 240 -3.02 15.65 -8.98
C ASN A 240 -4.45 15.91 -8.47
N ARG A 241 -4.71 17.10 -7.90
CA ARG A 241 -6.00 17.45 -7.28
C ARG A 241 -7.15 17.44 -8.29
N ALA A 242 -6.92 17.89 -9.52
CA ALA A 242 -7.93 17.95 -10.57
C ALA A 242 -8.43 16.55 -10.97
N ALA A 243 -7.53 15.57 -11.07
CA ALA A 243 -7.85 14.19 -11.38
C ALA A 243 -8.81 13.58 -10.36
N VAL A 244 -8.58 13.84 -9.07
CA VAL A 244 -9.50 13.34 -8.05
C VAL A 244 -10.86 14.04 -8.08
N GLY A 245 -10.90 15.29 -8.56
CA GLY A 245 -12.13 15.98 -8.91
C GLY A 245 -12.99 15.23 -9.95
N MET A 246 -12.38 14.38 -10.78
CA MET A 246 -13.09 13.54 -11.76
C MET A 246 -13.76 12.30 -11.17
N LEU A 247 -13.61 12.06 -9.87
CA LEU A 247 -14.24 10.95 -9.15
C LEU A 247 -15.53 11.39 -8.42
N PRO A 248 -16.34 10.44 -7.92
CA PRO A 248 -17.38 10.77 -6.95
C PRO A 248 -16.81 11.53 -5.73
N PRO A 249 -17.58 12.43 -5.12
CA PRO A 249 -17.11 13.17 -3.93
C PRO A 249 -16.64 12.23 -2.81
N TYR A 250 -15.59 12.63 -2.09
CA TYR A 250 -15.09 11.92 -0.91
C TYR A 250 -16.12 11.94 0.23
N TYR A 251 -16.02 11.03 1.19
CA TYR A 251 -17.08 10.87 2.20
C TYR A 251 -17.25 12.09 3.12
N THR A 252 -16.19 12.87 3.31
CA THR A 252 -16.21 14.14 4.07
C THR A 252 -16.62 15.35 3.21
N ALA A 253 -16.88 15.16 1.92
CA ALA A 253 -17.16 16.28 1.02
C ALA A 253 -18.40 17.06 1.47
N GLY A 254 -18.30 18.39 1.41
CA GLY A 254 -19.36 19.33 1.80
C GLY A 254 -20.56 19.32 0.85
N ARG A 255 -21.64 20.04 1.20
CA ARG A 255 -22.86 20.11 0.37
C ARG A 255 -22.57 20.71 -1.02
N LEU A 256 -21.78 21.78 -1.07
CA LEU A 256 -21.40 22.45 -2.32
C LEU A 256 -20.53 21.55 -3.21
N GLU A 257 -19.53 20.88 -2.64
CA GLU A 257 -18.68 19.93 -3.38
C GLU A 257 -19.48 18.77 -3.96
N ARG A 258 -20.46 18.25 -3.20
CA ARG A 258 -21.38 17.22 -3.69
C ARG A 258 -22.24 17.74 -4.84
N ALA A 259 -22.80 18.95 -4.72
CA ALA A 259 -23.61 19.57 -5.77
C ALA A 259 -22.77 19.80 -7.05
N ALA A 260 -21.58 20.37 -6.93
CA ALA A 260 -20.64 20.53 -8.04
C ALA A 260 -20.26 19.18 -8.66
N GLY A 261 -20.02 18.15 -7.82
CA GLY A 261 -19.74 16.80 -8.28
C GLY A 261 -20.89 16.16 -9.06
N VAL A 262 -22.15 16.52 -8.76
CA VAL A 262 -23.34 16.10 -9.52
C VAL A 262 -23.44 16.88 -10.84
N ALA A 263 -23.26 18.19 -10.80
CA ALA A 263 -23.30 19.04 -12.00
C ALA A 263 -22.23 18.64 -13.03
N ALA A 264 -21.03 18.27 -12.57
CA ALA A 264 -19.92 17.85 -13.43
C ALA A 264 -20.03 16.40 -13.96
N ARG A 265 -21.10 15.64 -13.67
CA ARG A 265 -21.25 14.25 -14.11
C ARG A 265 -21.08 14.03 -15.62
N PRO A 266 -21.66 14.85 -16.51
CA PRO A 266 -21.47 14.68 -17.95
C PRO A 266 -20.00 14.82 -18.37
N LEU A 267 -19.31 15.84 -17.84
CA LEU A 267 -17.88 16.07 -18.09
C LEU A 267 -17.02 14.90 -17.61
N LYS A 268 -17.27 14.41 -16.38
CA LYS A 268 -16.57 13.23 -15.83
C LYS A 268 -16.76 12.00 -16.71
N ARG A 269 -17.99 11.75 -17.17
CA ARG A 269 -18.30 10.63 -18.08
C ARG A 269 -17.54 10.78 -19.40
N LEU A 270 -17.52 11.97 -19.99
CA LEU A 270 -16.80 12.25 -21.22
C LEU A 270 -15.30 12.00 -21.05
N PHE A 271 -14.70 12.51 -19.96
CA PHE A 271 -13.28 12.29 -19.64
C PHE A 271 -12.93 10.80 -19.55
N TRP A 272 -13.65 10.04 -18.71
CA TRP A 272 -13.36 8.62 -18.51
C TRP A 272 -13.63 7.79 -19.76
N LYS A 273 -14.70 8.08 -20.51
CA LYS A 273 -14.99 7.37 -21.77
C LYS A 273 -13.99 7.71 -22.87
N GLY A 274 -13.52 8.95 -22.93
CA GLY A 274 -12.43 9.35 -23.83
C GLY A 274 -11.16 8.57 -23.52
N LEU A 275 -10.78 8.49 -22.24
CA LEU A 275 -9.60 7.74 -21.81
C LEU A 275 -9.73 6.24 -22.08
N GLU A 276 -10.89 5.63 -21.81
CA GLU A 276 -11.19 4.24 -22.18
C GLU A 276 -11.04 4.00 -23.69
N CYS A 277 -11.51 4.92 -24.54
CA CYS A 277 -11.37 4.81 -25.99
C CYS A 277 -9.91 4.92 -26.44
N VAL A 278 -9.12 5.83 -25.86
CA VAL A 278 -7.70 5.94 -26.18
C VAL A 278 -6.96 4.65 -25.78
N ILE A 279 -7.16 4.18 -24.55
CA ILE A 279 -6.55 2.94 -24.05
C ILE A 279 -6.95 1.74 -24.91
N ALA A 280 -8.24 1.59 -25.22
CA ALA A 280 -8.73 0.47 -26.04
C ALA A 280 -8.09 0.47 -27.43
N ARG A 281 -7.83 1.63 -28.03
CA ARG A 281 -7.14 1.75 -29.31
C ARG A 281 -5.65 1.43 -29.18
N THR A 282 -4.98 2.00 -28.18
CA THR A 282 -3.53 1.78 -27.93
C THR A 282 -3.22 0.30 -27.74
N PHE A 283 -4.01 -0.41 -26.92
CA PHE A 283 -3.80 -1.82 -26.61
C PHE A 283 -4.59 -2.79 -27.49
N ARG A 284 -5.26 -2.29 -28.54
CA ARG A 284 -6.09 -3.09 -29.48
C ARG A 284 -7.06 -4.04 -28.75
N ILE A 285 -7.70 -3.55 -27.69
CA ILE A 285 -8.57 -4.36 -26.82
C ILE A 285 -9.80 -4.83 -27.61
N THR A 286 -9.91 -6.14 -27.82
CA THR A 286 -11.07 -6.77 -28.45
C THR A 286 -12.21 -6.98 -27.46
N SER A 287 -13.41 -7.35 -27.94
CA SER A 287 -14.59 -7.60 -27.11
C SER A 287 -14.36 -8.64 -26.01
N ASP A 288 -13.54 -9.65 -26.28
CA ASP A 288 -13.44 -10.85 -25.44
C ASP A 288 -12.61 -10.63 -24.18
N VAL A 289 -11.63 -9.73 -24.28
CA VAL A 289 -10.73 -9.33 -23.18
C VAL A 289 -11.12 -7.98 -22.56
N ARG A 290 -12.15 -7.31 -23.08
CA ARG A 290 -12.60 -6.01 -22.57
C ARG A 290 -13.07 -6.14 -21.12
N PRO A 291 -12.57 -5.29 -20.20
CA PRO A 291 -13.02 -5.29 -18.81
C PRO A 291 -14.52 -4.99 -18.70
N THR A 292 -15.18 -5.67 -17.76
CA THR A 292 -16.63 -5.51 -17.50
C THR A 292 -16.95 -4.27 -16.67
N VAL A 293 -15.95 -3.72 -15.97
CA VAL A 293 -16.07 -2.51 -15.15
C VAL A 293 -15.44 -1.32 -15.88
N PRO A 294 -15.97 -0.10 -15.70
CA PRO A 294 -15.37 1.09 -16.29
C PRO A 294 -14.00 1.38 -15.67
N LEU A 295 -13.14 2.07 -16.41
CA LEU A 295 -11.76 2.38 -16.01
C LEU A 295 -11.63 2.98 -14.59
N PRO A 296 -12.37 4.03 -14.20
CA PRO A 296 -12.26 4.60 -12.85
C PRO A 296 -12.65 3.61 -11.75
N ALA A 297 -13.47 2.62 -12.04
CA ALA A 297 -13.80 1.56 -11.08
C ALA A 297 -12.67 0.52 -11.02
N ASP A 298 -12.09 0.18 -12.17
CA ASP A 298 -11.00 -0.79 -12.28
C ASP A 298 -9.72 -0.34 -11.59
N LEU A 299 -9.45 0.97 -11.58
CA LEU A 299 -8.33 1.58 -10.86
C LEU A 299 -8.38 1.36 -9.33
N PHE A 300 -9.46 0.83 -8.76
CA PHE A 300 -9.49 0.38 -7.35
C PHE A 300 -8.92 -1.02 -7.13
N PHE A 301 -8.63 -1.77 -8.20
CA PHE A 301 -7.89 -3.04 -8.17
C PHE A 301 -6.37 -2.87 -8.34
N GLY A 302 -5.88 -1.63 -8.33
CA GLY A 302 -4.45 -1.30 -8.35
C GLY A 302 -3.91 -0.82 -9.71
N GLY A 303 -4.72 -0.88 -10.78
CA GLY A 303 -4.26 -0.53 -12.14
C GLY A 303 -3.16 -1.45 -12.65
N GLN A 304 -2.93 -1.50 -13.96
CA GLN A 304 -1.91 -2.36 -14.56
C GLN A 304 -1.15 -1.61 -15.63
N ILE A 305 0.04 -1.09 -15.30
CA ILE A 305 0.90 -0.49 -16.32
C ILE A 305 1.55 -1.61 -17.13
N LEU A 306 1.31 -1.64 -18.44
CA LEU A 306 1.69 -2.76 -19.31
C LEU A 306 2.56 -2.39 -20.52
N ASP A 307 2.90 -1.12 -20.75
CA ASP A 307 3.60 -0.66 -21.98
C ASP A 307 4.78 -1.57 -22.40
N ASP A 308 5.81 -1.68 -21.55
CA ASP A 308 7.02 -2.46 -21.89
C ASP A 308 6.78 -3.98 -21.92
N THR A 309 5.68 -4.44 -21.31
CA THR A 309 5.37 -5.87 -21.22
C THR A 309 4.47 -6.33 -22.36
N LEU A 310 3.80 -5.42 -23.05
CA LEU A 310 2.80 -5.79 -24.05
C LEU A 310 3.44 -6.45 -25.27
N ASP A 311 4.54 -5.89 -25.77
CA ASP A 311 5.25 -6.43 -26.94
C ASP A 311 5.82 -7.82 -26.63
N GLU A 312 6.39 -8.00 -25.43
CA GLU A 312 6.88 -9.30 -24.96
C GLU A 312 5.74 -10.33 -24.87
N LEU A 313 4.61 -9.96 -24.25
CA LEU A 313 3.48 -10.86 -24.07
C LEU A 313 2.78 -11.20 -25.39
N THR A 314 2.68 -10.25 -26.32
CA THR A 314 2.04 -10.46 -27.63
C THR A 314 2.93 -11.24 -28.59
N GLY A 315 4.26 -11.12 -28.47
CA GLY A 315 5.24 -11.93 -29.21
C GLY A 315 5.48 -13.33 -28.64
N CYS A 316 4.93 -13.64 -27.46
CA CYS A 316 5.14 -14.91 -26.77
C CYS A 316 4.24 -16.02 -27.36
N GLU A 317 4.74 -16.78 -28.34
CA GLU A 317 3.99 -17.84 -29.03
C GLU A 317 3.46 -18.94 -28.10
N VAL A 318 4.14 -19.17 -26.98
CA VAL A 318 3.79 -20.20 -25.99
C VAL A 318 2.74 -19.73 -24.97
N LEU A 319 2.32 -18.45 -25.02
CA LEU A 319 1.32 -17.87 -24.13
C LEU A 319 -0.09 -18.00 -24.70
N LYS A 320 -0.99 -18.62 -23.92
CA LYS A 320 -2.42 -18.65 -24.17
C LYS A 320 -3.19 -17.97 -23.04
N THR A 321 -4.25 -17.25 -23.37
CA THR A 321 -5.16 -16.66 -22.38
C THR A 321 -6.52 -17.36 -22.42
N ILE A 322 -7.04 -17.78 -21.27
CA ILE A 322 -8.35 -18.42 -21.14
C ILE A 322 -9.18 -17.66 -20.11
N LYS A 323 -10.36 -17.19 -20.55
CA LYS A 323 -11.35 -16.63 -19.63
C LYS A 323 -12.16 -17.78 -19.02
N GLY A 324 -11.99 -18.03 -17.72
CA GLY A 324 -12.63 -19.15 -17.06
C GLY A 324 -12.22 -19.29 -15.59
N GLU A 325 -12.60 -20.42 -15.02
CA GLU A 325 -12.29 -20.78 -13.63
C GLU A 325 -12.03 -22.29 -13.54
N VAL A 326 -11.17 -22.68 -12.60
CA VAL A 326 -10.93 -24.10 -12.31
C VAL A 326 -12.15 -24.68 -11.60
N ASN A 327 -12.65 -25.80 -12.09
CA ASN A 327 -13.68 -26.59 -11.41
C ASN A 327 -13.03 -27.56 -10.40
N ARG A 328 -12.10 -28.38 -10.89
CA ARG A 328 -11.39 -29.37 -10.06
C ARG A 328 -10.01 -29.70 -10.62
N PHE A 329 -9.16 -30.19 -9.74
CA PHE A 329 -7.83 -30.69 -10.05
C PHE A 329 -7.89 -32.19 -10.32
N VAL A 330 -7.04 -32.65 -11.22
CA VAL A 330 -6.80 -34.06 -11.54
C VAL A 330 -5.30 -34.32 -11.53
N ARG A 331 -4.88 -35.59 -11.67
CA ARG A 331 -3.47 -35.96 -11.47
C ARG A 331 -2.46 -35.17 -12.30
N ASN A 332 -2.79 -34.89 -13.56
CA ASN A 332 -1.90 -34.29 -14.56
C ASN A 332 -2.37 -32.92 -15.08
N GLY A 333 -3.27 -32.25 -14.36
CA GLY A 333 -3.84 -30.99 -14.81
C GLY A 333 -5.07 -30.52 -14.05
N VAL A 334 -5.86 -29.69 -14.72
CA VAL A 334 -7.11 -29.14 -14.18
C VAL A 334 -8.27 -29.32 -15.16
N ILE A 335 -9.48 -29.46 -14.63
CA ILE A 335 -10.73 -29.39 -15.38
C ILE A 335 -11.33 -28.00 -15.11
N LEU A 336 -11.64 -27.27 -16.19
CA LEU A 336 -12.27 -25.96 -16.11
C LEU A 336 -13.79 -26.07 -15.91
N GLN A 337 -14.45 -24.95 -15.59
CA GLN A 337 -15.91 -24.92 -15.40
C GLN A 337 -16.71 -25.30 -16.65
N ASP A 338 -16.16 -25.10 -17.84
CA ASP A 338 -16.76 -25.52 -19.11
C ASP A 338 -16.55 -27.02 -19.42
N GLY A 339 -15.88 -27.77 -18.53
CA GLY A 339 -15.57 -29.18 -18.69
C GLY A 339 -14.28 -29.48 -19.46
N SER A 340 -13.62 -28.47 -20.03
CA SER A 340 -12.36 -28.67 -20.75
C SER A 340 -11.21 -29.09 -19.82
N PHE A 341 -10.31 -29.94 -20.35
CA PHE A 341 -9.10 -30.37 -19.64
C PHE A 341 -7.89 -29.54 -20.07
N LEU A 342 -7.12 -29.08 -19.08
CA LEU A 342 -5.85 -28.41 -19.29
C LEU A 342 -4.75 -29.21 -18.59
N GLY A 343 -3.80 -29.73 -19.37
CA GLY A 343 -2.63 -30.41 -18.85
C GLY A 343 -1.60 -29.42 -18.29
N VAL A 344 -1.20 -29.60 -17.03
CA VAL A 344 -0.39 -28.61 -16.29
C VAL A 344 0.61 -29.33 -15.40
N ASP A 345 1.84 -28.81 -15.33
CA ASP A 345 2.91 -29.32 -14.46
C ASP A 345 3.26 -28.34 -13.33
N LEU A 346 2.98 -27.05 -13.52
CA LEU A 346 3.16 -25.98 -12.52
C LEU A 346 1.94 -25.06 -12.50
N ILE A 347 1.35 -24.86 -11.32
CA ILE A 347 0.30 -23.88 -11.08
C ILE A 347 0.87 -22.73 -10.27
N LEU A 348 0.71 -21.53 -10.80
CA LEU A 348 1.14 -20.28 -10.20
C LEU A 348 -0.09 -19.45 -9.79
N TYR A 349 -0.38 -19.41 -8.50
CA TYR A 349 -1.48 -18.64 -7.96
C TYR A 349 -1.10 -17.17 -7.83
N CYS A 350 -1.64 -16.34 -8.72
CA CYS A 350 -1.58 -14.88 -8.67
C CYS A 350 -2.88 -14.31 -8.12
N THR A 351 -3.38 -14.95 -7.06
CA THR A 351 -4.74 -14.77 -6.50
C THR A 351 -4.80 -13.78 -5.34
N GLY A 352 -3.71 -13.04 -5.12
CA GLY A 352 -3.61 -11.99 -4.11
C GLY A 352 -3.36 -12.52 -2.71
N TYR A 353 -3.67 -11.70 -1.71
CA TYR A 353 -3.29 -11.93 -0.33
C TYR A 353 -4.50 -11.87 0.60
N SER A 354 -4.34 -12.45 1.79
CA SER A 354 -5.32 -12.42 2.87
C SER A 354 -4.76 -11.73 4.09
N LYS A 355 -5.65 -11.18 4.91
CA LYS A 355 -5.32 -10.60 6.21
C LYS A 355 -5.85 -11.50 7.30
N SER A 356 -5.02 -11.73 8.32
CA SER A 356 -5.41 -12.41 9.54
C SER A 356 -5.06 -11.51 10.72
N TYR A 357 -5.92 -11.55 11.74
CA TYR A 357 -5.74 -10.90 13.02
C TYR A 357 -5.67 -11.95 14.12
N ASP A 358 -5.21 -13.17 13.78
CA ASP A 358 -5.24 -14.32 14.67
C ASP A 358 -4.34 -14.17 15.90
N TYR A 359 -3.37 -13.26 15.80
CA TYR A 359 -2.54 -12.86 16.93
C TYR A 359 -3.33 -12.15 18.03
N LEU A 360 -4.51 -11.58 17.77
CA LEU A 360 -5.36 -11.02 18.83
C LEU A 360 -6.24 -12.11 19.45
N GLU A 361 -6.36 -12.08 20.77
CA GLU A 361 -7.33 -12.92 21.48
C GLU A 361 -8.77 -12.67 20.99
N PRO A 362 -9.66 -13.69 21.04
CA PRO A 362 -10.98 -13.62 20.42
C PRO A 362 -11.80 -12.38 20.80
N GLY A 363 -11.79 -11.97 22.08
CA GLY A 363 -12.51 -10.79 22.53
C GLY A 363 -11.99 -9.47 21.94
N MET A 364 -10.66 -9.30 21.84
CA MET A 364 -10.07 -8.12 21.20
C MET A 364 -10.26 -8.13 19.68
N ARG A 365 -10.23 -9.31 19.07
CA ARG A 365 -10.49 -9.49 17.65
C ARG A 365 -11.93 -9.13 17.29
N GLN A 366 -12.91 -9.53 18.11
CA GLN A 366 -14.32 -9.15 17.89
C GLN A 366 -14.51 -7.63 17.94
N ARG A 367 -13.80 -6.95 18.85
CA ARG A 367 -13.80 -5.47 18.98
C ARG A 367 -13.20 -4.74 17.78
N LEU A 368 -12.47 -5.41 16.89
CA LEU A 368 -12.06 -4.81 15.61
C LEU A 368 -13.25 -4.61 14.64
N GLU A 369 -14.39 -5.26 14.87
CA GLU A 369 -15.58 -5.17 14.01
C GLU A 369 -15.29 -5.53 12.54
N LEU A 370 -14.41 -6.52 12.31
CA LEU A 370 -13.97 -6.95 10.99
C LEU A 370 -15.16 -7.25 10.07
N GLN A 371 -15.13 -6.68 8.87
CA GLN A 371 -16.16 -6.90 7.85
C GLN A 371 -15.69 -7.92 6.80
N LYS A 372 -16.65 -8.47 6.07
CA LYS A 372 -16.40 -9.40 4.94
C LYS A 372 -15.49 -8.80 3.87
N ASP A 373 -15.54 -7.47 3.73
CA ASP A 373 -14.80 -6.68 2.76
C ASP A 373 -13.64 -5.88 3.38
N GLY A 374 -13.17 -6.27 4.58
CA GLY A 374 -11.95 -5.75 5.20
C GLY A 374 -12.17 -5.06 6.55
N LEU A 375 -11.08 -4.61 7.16
CA LEU A 375 -11.09 -3.87 8.41
C LEU A 375 -11.27 -2.37 8.12
N TYR A 376 -12.12 -1.68 8.90
CA TYR A 376 -12.35 -0.25 8.75
C TYR A 376 -11.94 0.46 10.05
N LEU A 377 -11.02 1.40 9.94
CA LEU A 377 -10.41 2.09 11.09
C LEU A 377 -10.63 3.60 10.98
N TYR A 378 -10.67 4.27 12.13
CA TYR A 378 -10.65 5.73 12.16
C TYR A 378 -9.33 6.21 11.55
N ARG A 379 -9.43 7.09 10.55
CA ARG A 379 -8.30 7.50 9.69
C ARG A 379 -7.51 6.34 9.09
N SER A 380 -8.10 5.16 8.90
CA SER A 380 -7.36 3.96 8.47
C SER A 380 -6.16 3.60 9.38
N VAL A 381 -6.16 4.08 10.64
CA VAL A 381 -5.08 3.88 11.63
C VAL A 381 -5.61 3.32 12.95
N LEU A 382 -6.65 3.91 13.54
CA LEU A 382 -7.08 3.58 14.90
C LEU A 382 -8.34 2.70 14.94
N PRO A 383 -8.31 1.56 15.62
CA PRO A 383 -9.51 0.81 15.99
C PRO A 383 -10.21 1.51 17.16
N HIS A 384 -11.38 2.13 16.90
CA HIS A 384 -12.11 2.93 17.89
C HIS A 384 -12.47 2.17 19.18
N ALA A 385 -12.61 0.84 19.08
CA ALA A 385 -13.00 -0.03 20.17
C ALA A 385 -11.86 -0.89 20.73
N VAL A 386 -10.60 -0.76 20.29
CA VAL A 386 -9.47 -1.53 20.86
C VAL A 386 -8.46 -0.57 21.49
N PRO A 387 -8.15 -0.72 22.80
CA PRO A 387 -7.27 0.22 23.48
C PRO A 387 -5.82 0.06 23.04
N HIS A 388 -5.11 1.18 22.98
CA HIS A 388 -3.64 1.23 22.85
C HIS A 388 -3.08 0.40 21.67
N LEU A 389 -3.81 0.39 20.56
CA LEU A 389 -3.47 -0.34 19.34
C LEU A 389 -3.64 0.61 18.16
N ALA A 390 -2.68 0.60 17.24
CA ALA A 390 -2.78 1.29 15.96
C ALA A 390 -2.34 0.38 14.81
N PHE A 391 -2.73 0.74 13.60
CA PHE A 391 -2.32 0.12 12.36
C PHE A 391 -1.69 1.19 11.46
N VAL A 392 -0.43 1.01 11.04
CA VAL A 392 0.24 1.94 10.13
C VAL A 392 0.73 1.16 8.92
N GLY A 393 0.33 1.59 7.72
CA GLY A 393 0.59 0.87 6.47
C GLY A 393 -0.02 -0.54 6.37
N SER A 394 -0.81 -0.97 7.37
CA SER A 394 -1.40 -2.32 7.44
C SER A 394 -2.81 -2.38 6.87
N GLU A 395 -3.58 -1.29 6.98
CA GLU A 395 -4.99 -1.21 6.54
C GLU A 395 -5.22 -0.05 5.57
N VAL A 396 -4.22 0.24 4.75
CA VAL A 396 -4.29 1.27 3.73
C VAL A 396 -3.49 0.88 2.50
N SER A 397 -4.09 1.08 1.32
CA SER A 397 -3.46 0.90 0.02
C SER A 397 -3.67 2.15 -0.81
N THR A 398 -2.57 2.75 -1.25
CA THR A 398 -2.55 3.90 -2.15
C THR A 398 -1.53 3.67 -3.29
N TYR A 399 -1.49 4.61 -4.24
CA TYR A 399 -0.43 4.63 -5.26
C TYR A 399 0.90 5.17 -4.73
N ASN A 400 0.92 5.74 -3.53
CA ASN A 400 2.12 6.27 -2.88
C ASN A 400 2.20 5.76 -1.42
N ASN A 401 2.46 4.47 -1.26
CA ASN A 401 2.37 3.78 0.03
C ASN A 401 3.39 4.27 1.07
N ILE A 402 4.59 4.66 0.62
CA ILE A 402 5.66 5.15 1.49
C ILE A 402 5.34 6.53 2.07
N LEU A 403 4.82 7.46 1.24
CA LEU A 403 4.33 8.75 1.74
C LEU A 403 3.12 8.56 2.68
N THR A 404 2.16 7.71 2.29
CA THR A 404 0.99 7.43 3.13
C THR A 404 1.39 6.91 4.50
N SER A 405 2.33 5.97 4.55
CA SER A 405 2.78 5.38 5.81
C SER A 405 3.54 6.40 6.66
N GLY A 406 4.35 7.26 6.04
CA GLY A 406 5.01 8.38 6.73
C GLY A 406 4.03 9.38 7.35
N LEU A 407 3.00 9.77 6.60
CA LEU A 407 1.95 10.66 7.12
C LEU A 407 1.13 10.00 8.23
N GLN A 408 0.83 8.69 8.13
CA GLN A 408 0.19 7.94 9.21
C GLN A 408 1.06 7.87 10.47
N ALA A 409 2.36 7.60 10.32
CA ALA A 409 3.31 7.56 11.42
C ALA A 409 3.44 8.93 12.11
N LEU A 410 3.56 10.01 11.33
CA LEU A 410 3.61 11.38 11.85
C LEU A 410 2.31 11.76 12.58
N TRP A 411 1.16 11.45 11.98
CA TRP A 411 -0.15 11.69 12.59
C TRP A 411 -0.31 10.92 13.90
N LEU A 412 0.06 9.63 13.92
CA LEU A 412 0.00 8.80 15.13
C LEU A 412 0.93 9.33 16.21
N ALA A 413 2.15 9.74 15.87
CA ALA A 413 3.07 10.40 16.80
C ALA A 413 2.45 11.69 17.38
N GLY A 414 1.77 12.48 16.54
CA GLY A 414 1.02 13.66 16.97
C GLY A 414 -0.11 13.33 17.95
N VAL A 415 -0.85 12.23 17.72
CA VAL A 415 -1.90 11.73 18.63
C VAL A 415 -1.31 11.30 19.97
N LEU A 416 -0.25 10.49 19.94
CA LEU A 416 0.37 9.96 21.17
C LEU A 416 1.02 11.06 22.02
N ALA A 417 1.54 12.10 21.37
CA ALA A 417 2.08 13.30 22.02
C ALA A 417 1.00 14.35 22.38
N GLY A 418 -0.30 14.04 22.24
CA GLY A 418 -1.39 14.96 22.58
C GLY A 418 -1.50 16.20 21.69
N ARG A 419 -0.76 16.28 20.59
CA ARG A 419 -0.78 17.40 19.63
C ARG A 419 -1.94 17.31 18.65
N VAL A 420 -2.41 16.09 18.38
CA VAL A 420 -3.62 15.81 17.60
C VAL A 420 -4.71 15.33 18.54
N ALA A 421 -5.78 16.11 18.66
CA ALA A 421 -6.92 15.75 19.50
C ALA A 421 -7.81 14.74 18.79
N LEU A 422 -8.05 13.59 19.43
CA LEU A 422 -9.00 12.60 18.93
C LEU A 422 -10.43 12.97 19.35
N PRO A 423 -11.43 12.75 18.46
CA PRO A 423 -12.82 12.83 18.87
C PRO A 423 -13.18 11.64 19.79
N PRO A 424 -14.30 11.73 20.53
CA PRO A 424 -14.72 10.64 21.41
C PRO A 424 -15.03 9.34 20.62
N PRO A 425 -14.94 8.15 21.25
CA PRO A 425 -15.11 6.85 20.58
C PRO A 425 -16.36 6.72 19.71
N HIS A 426 -17.50 7.25 20.15
CA HIS A 426 -18.75 7.20 19.40
C HIS A 426 -18.68 7.99 18.07
N ALA A 427 -17.94 9.10 18.05
CA ALA A 427 -17.74 9.92 16.85
C ALA A 427 -16.74 9.27 15.89
N MET A 428 -15.67 8.65 16.41
CA MET A 428 -14.78 7.80 15.61
C MET A 428 -15.55 6.65 14.94
N ALA A 429 -16.42 5.96 15.69
CA ALA A 429 -17.26 4.89 15.17
C ALA A 429 -18.24 5.40 14.09
N ALA A 430 -18.79 6.59 14.24
CA ALA A 430 -19.64 7.22 13.23
C ALA A 430 -18.90 7.52 11.93
N ASP A 431 -17.69 8.09 12.02
CA ASP A 431 -16.80 8.33 10.87
C ASP A 431 -16.46 7.02 10.15
N VAL A 432 -16.12 5.95 10.89
CA VAL A 432 -15.86 4.61 10.34
C VAL A 432 -17.08 4.07 9.57
N ARG A 433 -18.31 4.25 10.09
CA ARG A 433 -19.54 3.86 9.38
C ARG A 433 -19.74 4.66 8.09
N MET A 434 -19.47 5.97 8.12
CA MET A 434 -19.58 6.83 6.93
C MET A 434 -18.58 6.41 5.85
N GLN A 435 -17.32 6.20 6.23
CA GLN A 435 -16.27 5.69 5.34
C GLN A 435 -16.69 4.37 4.70
N ARG A 436 -17.16 3.42 5.51
CA ARG A 436 -17.61 2.10 5.03
C ARG A 436 -18.74 2.22 4.02
N HIS A 437 -19.78 2.98 4.34
CA HIS A 437 -20.91 3.19 3.42
C HIS A 437 -20.45 3.81 2.10
N TRP A 438 -19.62 4.85 2.16
CA TRP A 438 -19.10 5.52 0.98
C TRP A 438 -18.24 4.59 0.11
N ARG A 439 -17.31 3.82 0.68
CA ARG A 439 -16.50 2.86 -0.09
C ARG A 439 -17.36 1.82 -0.78
N ARG A 440 -18.40 1.29 -0.12
CA ARG A 440 -19.32 0.31 -0.73
C ARG A 440 -20.15 0.90 -1.88
N LYS A 441 -20.39 2.21 -1.85
CA LYS A 441 -21.13 2.93 -2.91
C LYS A 441 -20.25 3.29 -4.11
N VAL A 442 -18.98 3.63 -3.87
CA VAL A 442 -18.08 4.17 -4.90
C VAL A 442 -17.15 3.11 -5.50
N MET A 443 -16.75 2.11 -4.72
CA MET A 443 -15.75 1.13 -5.12
C MET A 443 -16.38 -0.23 -5.44
N PRO A 444 -15.89 -0.95 -6.46
CA PRO A 444 -16.32 -2.31 -6.76
C PRO A 444 -16.25 -3.27 -5.56
N PRO A 445 -17.06 -4.35 -5.57
CA PRO A 445 -16.93 -5.43 -4.60
C PRO A 445 -15.55 -6.06 -4.62
N GLN A 446 -14.87 -6.05 -3.48
CA GLN A 446 -13.58 -6.71 -3.29
C GLN A 446 -13.34 -7.02 -1.81
N ARG A 447 -12.47 -8.00 -1.53
CA ARG A 447 -12.21 -8.51 -0.18
C ARG A 447 -11.46 -7.54 0.73
N SER A 448 -10.65 -6.66 0.14
CA SER A 448 -9.79 -5.70 0.84
C SER A 448 -10.30 -4.26 0.75
N ARG A 449 -11.60 -4.04 0.46
CA ARG A 449 -12.20 -2.71 0.31
C ARG A 449 -12.00 -1.83 1.56
N GLY A 450 -11.90 -2.42 2.75
CA GLY A 450 -11.54 -1.79 4.01
C GLY A 450 -10.17 -1.12 4.05
N SER A 451 -9.28 -1.46 3.10
CA SER A 451 -7.94 -0.88 3.01
C SER A 451 -7.76 -0.01 1.75
N VAL A 452 -8.71 -0.02 0.81
CA VAL A 452 -8.57 0.66 -0.49
C VAL A 452 -8.86 2.16 -0.38
N LEU A 453 -7.85 2.97 -0.69
CA LEU A 453 -8.00 4.41 -0.94
C LEU A 453 -7.55 4.78 -2.35
N MET A 454 -6.44 4.22 -2.83
CA MET A 454 -5.95 4.32 -4.22
C MET A 454 -6.08 5.74 -4.79
N GLN A 455 -7.09 5.99 -5.61
CA GLN A 455 -7.33 7.27 -6.27
C GLN A 455 -7.71 8.41 -5.30
N TYR A 456 -8.18 8.10 -4.10
CA TYR A 456 -8.51 9.06 -3.04
C TYR A 456 -7.35 9.30 -2.05
N MET A 457 -6.12 8.90 -2.41
CA MET A 457 -4.97 9.09 -1.52
C MET A 457 -4.76 10.55 -1.12
N MET A 458 -5.01 11.50 -2.03
CA MET A 458 -4.81 12.92 -1.75
C MET A 458 -5.77 13.47 -0.70
N GLN A 459 -7.08 13.17 -0.81
CA GLN A 459 -8.04 13.59 0.24
C GLN A 459 -7.74 12.93 1.57
N TYR A 460 -7.24 11.69 1.55
CA TYR A 460 -6.82 11.03 2.76
C TYR A 460 -5.59 11.70 3.38
N HIS A 461 -4.58 12.05 2.59
CA HIS A 461 -3.41 12.82 3.04
C HIS A 461 -3.84 14.18 3.59
N ASP A 462 -4.67 14.93 2.86
CA ASP A 462 -5.24 16.20 3.30
C ASP A 462 -5.96 16.07 4.65
N GLN A 463 -6.74 15.00 4.83
CA GLN A 463 -7.44 14.73 6.08
C GLN A 463 -6.48 14.56 7.27
N LEU A 464 -5.39 13.81 7.11
CA LEU A 464 -4.36 13.68 8.16
C LEU A 464 -3.68 15.02 8.45
N LEU A 465 -3.41 15.81 7.42
CA LEU A 465 -2.77 17.12 7.54
C LEU A 465 -3.68 18.11 8.27
N HIS A 466 -4.97 18.11 7.96
CA HIS A 466 -5.96 18.92 8.66
C HIS A 466 -6.08 18.56 10.14
N ASP A 467 -6.08 17.26 10.49
CA ASP A 467 -6.06 16.82 11.88
C ASP A 467 -4.81 17.34 12.62
N MET A 468 -3.66 17.42 11.91
CA MET A 468 -2.40 17.99 12.42
C MET A 468 -2.32 19.53 12.33
N ARG A 469 -3.37 20.19 11.82
CA ARG A 469 -3.41 21.65 11.56
C ARG A 469 -2.32 22.14 10.60
N CYS A 470 -1.88 21.28 9.69
CA CYS A 470 -0.97 21.64 8.61
C CYS A 470 -1.77 22.06 7.36
N ASP A 471 -1.26 23.02 6.59
CA ASP A 471 -1.78 23.29 5.24
C ASP A 471 -1.61 22.00 4.41
N PRO A 472 -2.60 21.53 3.64
CA PRO A 472 -2.44 20.43 2.69
C PRO A 472 -1.74 20.79 1.37
N ARG A 473 -1.60 22.07 1.03
CA ARG A 473 -0.97 22.55 -0.21
C ARG A 473 0.55 22.40 -0.16
N ARG A 474 1.15 21.94 -1.25
CA ARG A 474 2.58 21.56 -1.31
C ARG A 474 3.34 22.16 -2.51
N LYS A 475 2.69 22.98 -3.32
CA LYS A 475 3.21 23.60 -4.54
C LYS A 475 3.30 25.13 -4.41
N GLY A 476 3.38 25.62 -3.17
CA GLY A 476 3.51 27.04 -2.84
C GLY A 476 2.29 27.86 -3.28
N PHE A 477 2.51 29.08 -3.75
CA PHE A 477 1.45 30.01 -4.16
C PHE A 477 0.93 29.77 -5.59
N ASN A 478 1.37 28.72 -6.29
CA ASN A 478 0.97 28.46 -7.68
C ASN A 478 -0.31 27.59 -7.74
N PRO A 479 -1.49 28.17 -8.03
CA PRO A 479 -2.75 27.43 -8.04
C PRO A 479 -2.83 26.40 -9.17
N LEU A 480 -2.13 26.61 -10.29
CA LEU A 480 -2.11 25.65 -11.39
C LEU A 480 -1.26 24.43 -11.03
N ALA A 481 -0.10 24.64 -10.40
CA ALA A 481 0.73 23.56 -9.90
C ALA A 481 0.02 22.77 -8.79
N GLU A 482 -0.73 23.45 -7.91
CA GLU A 482 -1.59 22.82 -6.91
C GLU A 482 -2.66 21.91 -7.52
N CYS A 483 -3.33 22.37 -8.58
CA CYS A 483 -4.43 21.64 -9.20
C CYS A 483 -3.96 20.50 -10.11
N PHE A 484 -2.93 20.76 -10.93
CA PHE A 484 -2.54 19.87 -12.05
C PHE A 484 -1.15 19.25 -11.88
N GLY A 485 -0.34 19.74 -10.94
CA GLY A 485 0.99 19.18 -10.67
C GLY A 485 0.90 17.84 -9.94
N ALA A 486 1.79 16.91 -10.30
CA ALA A 486 1.90 15.63 -9.62
C ALA A 486 2.40 15.83 -8.18
N TYR A 487 1.72 15.22 -7.23
CA TYR A 487 2.15 15.16 -5.84
C TYR A 487 3.09 13.97 -5.63
N THR A 488 4.28 14.26 -5.10
CA THR A 488 5.38 13.31 -4.87
C THR A 488 5.77 13.28 -3.40
N ALA A 489 6.59 12.31 -2.99
CA ALA A 489 7.09 12.25 -1.61
C ALA A 489 7.96 13.47 -1.25
N ALA A 490 8.75 13.99 -2.20
CA ALA A 490 9.63 15.14 -1.99
C ALA A 490 8.89 16.41 -1.59
N ASP A 491 7.65 16.57 -2.06
CA ASP A 491 6.77 17.71 -1.72
C ASP A 491 6.47 17.77 -0.20
N TYR A 492 6.62 16.66 0.52
CA TYR A 492 6.37 16.54 1.97
C TYR A 492 7.65 16.46 2.80
N SER A 493 8.82 16.64 2.19
CA SER A 493 10.12 16.43 2.84
C SER A 493 10.33 17.31 4.07
N SER A 494 10.05 18.61 3.98
CA SER A 494 10.15 19.54 5.11
C SER A 494 9.27 19.10 6.29
N LEU A 495 8.02 18.72 6.01
CA LEU A 495 7.06 18.30 7.04
C LEU A 495 7.54 17.07 7.83
N LEU A 496 8.10 16.05 7.17
CA LEU A 496 8.56 14.82 7.83
C LEU A 496 9.98 14.95 8.41
N ALA A 497 10.83 15.78 7.80
CA ALA A 497 12.17 16.07 8.29
C ALA A 497 12.14 16.86 9.60
N GLU A 498 11.36 17.95 9.64
CA GLU A 498 11.29 18.89 10.78
C GLU A 498 10.72 18.25 12.05
N GLY A 499 10.03 17.11 11.96
CA GLY A 499 9.63 16.34 13.14
C GLY A 499 8.90 17.20 14.17
N THR A 500 7.66 17.57 13.87
CA THR A 500 6.72 18.18 14.82
C THR A 500 7.11 19.58 15.31
N GLY A 501 6.85 20.60 14.49
CA GLY A 501 6.85 21.99 14.97
C GLY A 501 6.72 23.05 13.87
N ALA A 502 5.50 23.33 13.39
CA ALA A 502 5.12 24.65 12.87
C ALA A 502 3.61 24.73 12.62
N GLY A 503 2.87 25.16 13.64
CA GLY A 503 1.78 26.10 13.42
C GLY A 503 2.41 27.49 13.49
N ALA A 504 2.61 28.15 12.35
CA ALA A 504 2.97 29.55 12.31
C ALA A 504 2.01 30.28 11.35
N ALA A 505 0.94 30.82 11.94
CA ALA A 505 0.41 32.08 11.46
C ALA A 505 1.45 33.16 11.80
N GLY A 506 1.79 34.01 10.83
CA GLY A 506 2.71 35.13 11.05
C GLY A 506 3.07 35.80 9.74
N GLY A 507 2.37 36.88 9.43
CA GLY A 507 2.51 37.64 8.19
C GLY A 507 3.91 38.25 8.02
N GLY A 508 4.23 38.51 6.75
CA GLY A 508 5.43 39.25 6.39
C GLY A 508 5.38 40.67 6.95
N GLN A 509 6.28 40.96 7.88
CA GLN A 509 6.90 42.28 7.97
C GLN A 509 8.30 42.16 7.40
N ALA A 510 8.46 42.69 6.19
CA ALA A 510 9.77 42.93 5.60
C ALA A 510 10.47 44.02 6.41
N ALA A 511 11.66 43.68 6.90
CA ALA A 511 12.55 44.54 7.66
C ALA A 511 13.02 45.74 6.80
N ALA A 512 12.85 46.93 7.35
CA ALA A 512 13.59 48.11 6.97
C ALA A 512 15.06 47.94 7.40
N GLY A 513 15.95 47.74 6.42
CA GLY A 513 17.40 47.76 6.61
C GLY A 513 17.95 49.10 6.13
N GLY A 514 18.28 49.98 7.07
CA GLY A 514 18.90 51.27 6.82
C GLY A 514 20.30 51.14 6.20
N ARG A 515 20.60 52.05 5.26
CA ARG A 515 21.96 52.35 4.79
C ARG A 515 22.50 53.57 5.54
N ARG A 516 23.58 53.37 6.28
CA ARG A 516 24.70 54.30 6.50
C ARG A 516 25.94 53.40 6.33
N GLY A 517 26.88 53.62 5.42
CA GLY A 517 27.51 54.87 5.03
C GLY A 517 28.78 54.98 5.85
N ASP A 518 29.94 54.75 5.23
CA ASP A 518 31.24 55.24 5.66
C ASP A 518 32.15 55.35 4.44
N GLY A 519 32.81 56.50 4.34
CA GLY A 519 34.06 56.66 3.62
C GLY A 519 35.24 56.40 4.54
#